data_AF-A0AA42MCX1-F1
#
_entry.id   AF-A0AA42MCX1-F1
#
_cell.length_a   1.000
_cell.length_b   1.000
_cell.length_c   1.000
_cell.angle_alpha   90.00
_cell.angle_beta   90.00
_cell.angle_gamma   90.00
#
_symmetry.space_group_name_H-M   'P 1'
#
loop_
_entity.id
_entity.type
_entity.pdbx_description
1 polymer ?
#
loop_
_entity_poly.entity_id
_entity_poly.type
_entity_poly.pdbx_seq_one_letter_code
_entity_poly.pdbx_strand_id
1 'polypeptide(L)' 'LNEAAVIRLMRQNMKPSSFKMWRARVTGRKTKHLQLRLPDVIRAYCSRQYKRF' A
#
# COMPACT_ATOMS: atom_id res chain seq x y z
N LEU A 1 2.08 12.07 -2.19
CA LEU A 1 2.98 11.45 -3.17
C LEU A 1 2.12 10.58 -4.10
N ASN A 2 2.00 10.95 -5.38
CA ASN A 2 1.09 10.26 -6.31
C ASN A 2 1.78 9.01 -6.91
N GLU A 3 1.00 7.98 -7.25
CA GLU A 3 1.53 6.73 -7.83
C GLU A 3 2.41 7.00 -9.06
N ALA A 4 1.99 7.93 -9.92
CA ALA A 4 2.75 8.35 -11.10
C ALA A 4 4.16 8.89 -10.75
N ALA A 5 4.27 9.67 -9.68
CA ALA A 5 5.56 10.20 -9.23
C ALA A 5 6.48 9.09 -8.71
N VAL A 6 5.91 8.11 -7.99
CA VAL A 6 6.64 6.93 -7.51
C VAL A 6 7.10 6.07 -8.69
N ILE A 7 6.26 5.84 -9.71
CA ILE A 7 6.62 5.07 -10.90
C ILE A 7 7.82 5.71 -11.61
N ARG A 8 7.82 7.04 -11.78
CA ARG A 8 8.93 7.77 -12.41
C ARG A 8 10.22 7.63 -11.61
N LEU A 9 10.16 7.81 -10.29
CA LEU A 9 11.30 7.64 -9.39
C LEU A 9 11.87 6.21 -9.47
N MET A 10 11.01 5.19 -9.36
CA MET A 10 11.45 3.79 -9.37
C MET A 10 12.07 3.40 -10.70
N ARG A 11 11.55 3.90 -11.83
CA ARG A 11 12.11 3.62 -13.16
C ARG A 11 13.51 4.21 -13.33
N GLN A 12 13.83 5.32 -12.66
CA GLN A 12 15.16 5.94 -12.69
C GLN A 12 16.18 5.25 -11.78
N ASN A 13 15.72 4.69 -10.65
CA ASN A 13 16.61 4.16 -9.61
C ASN A 13 16.79 2.63 -9.63
N MET A 14 15.94 1.90 -10.35
CA MET A 14 15.98 0.44 -10.39
C MET A 14 16.43 -0.10 -11.74
N LYS A 15 17.04 -1.30 -11.71
CA LYS A 15 17.28 -2.09 -12.92
C LYS A 15 15.95 -2.45 -13.60
N PRO A 16 15.90 -2.55 -14.95
CA PRO A 16 14.66 -2.87 -15.67
C PRO A 16 13.99 -4.18 -15.22
N SER A 17 14.77 -5.21 -14.91
CA SER A 17 14.27 -6.51 -14.41
C SER A 17 13.61 -6.36 -13.03
N SER A 18 14.27 -5.64 -12.11
CA SER A 18 13.73 -5.32 -10.78
C SER A 18 12.47 -4.46 -10.87
N PHE A 19 12.43 -3.49 -11.78
CA PHE A 19 11.25 -2.64 -12.00
C PHE A 19 10.05 -3.45 -12.52
N LYS A 20 10.25 -4.40 -13.44
CA LYS A 20 9.17 -5.30 -13.91
C LYS A 20 8.61 -6.14 -12.76
N MET A 21 9.47 -6.75 -11.94
CA MET A 21 9.04 -7.52 -10.77
C MET A 21 8.31 -6.64 -9.74
N TRP A 22 8.81 -5.43 -9.48
CA TRP A 22 8.14 -4.46 -8.61
C TRP A 22 6.76 -4.12 -9.16
N ARG A 23 6.64 -3.75 -10.45
CA ARG A 23 5.32 -3.45 -11.06
C ARG A 23 4.37 -4.62 -10.98
N ALA A 24 4.81 -5.87 -11.21
CA ALA A 24 3.94 -7.03 -11.04
C ALA A 24 3.41 -7.19 -9.59
N ARG A 25 4.20 -6.78 -8.59
CA ARG A 25 3.81 -6.85 -7.17
C ARG A 25 2.92 -5.69 -6.71
N VAL A 26 3.09 -4.49 -7.29
CA VAL A 26 2.30 -3.30 -6.91
C VAL A 26 1.07 -3.07 -7.80
N THR A 27 1.12 -3.47 -9.06
CA THR A 27 -0.02 -3.38 -9.99
C THR A 27 -0.99 -4.49 -9.67
N GLY A 28 -2.22 -4.15 -9.27
CA GLY A 28 -3.24 -5.14 -8.92
C GLY A 28 -3.36 -5.44 -7.42
N ARG A 29 -2.68 -4.68 -6.53
CA ARG A 29 -3.01 -4.71 -5.10
C ARG A 29 -4.43 -4.15 -4.88
N LYS A 30 -5.42 -5.04 -4.92
CA LYS A 30 -6.79 -4.82 -4.40
C LYS A 30 -6.80 -4.75 -2.86
N THR A 31 -5.70 -5.14 -2.22
CA THR A 31 -5.51 -5.08 -0.77
C THR A 31 -5.15 -3.66 -0.32
N LYS A 32 -6.11 -2.76 -0.42
CA LYS A 32 -6.20 -1.68 0.56
C LYS A 32 -7.08 -2.27 1.65
N HIS A 33 -6.60 -2.47 2.87
CA HIS A 33 -7.43 -3.03 3.96
C HIS A 33 -8.81 -2.36 4.08
N LEU A 34 -8.94 -1.10 3.63
CA LEU A 34 -10.19 -0.36 3.48
C LEU A 34 -11.23 -0.97 2.52
N GLN A 35 -10.84 -1.57 1.39
CA GLN A 35 -11.79 -2.22 0.46
C GLN A 35 -12.32 -3.54 1.00
N LEU A 36 -11.54 -4.24 1.81
CA LEU A 36 -11.92 -5.51 2.45
C LEU A 36 -12.59 -5.31 3.82
N ARG A 37 -12.62 -4.08 4.32
CA ARG A 37 -13.15 -3.73 5.63
C ARG A 37 -14.61 -3.35 5.48
N LEU A 38 -15.44 -3.92 6.35
CA LEU A 38 -16.85 -3.54 6.44
C LEU A 38 -16.96 -2.02 6.72
N PRO A 39 -17.84 -1.28 6.04
CA PRO A 39 -18.04 0.15 6.24
C PRO A 39 -18.29 0.52 7.71
N ASP A 40 -18.95 -0.36 8.46
CA ASP A 40 -19.35 -0.15 9.85
C ASP A 40 -18.16 -0.20 10.84
N VAL A 41 -17.03 -0.73 10.42
CA VAL A 41 -15.85 -0.85 11.27
C VAL A 41 -15.07 0.45 11.16
N ILE A 42 -15.24 1.40 12.08
CA ILE A 42 -14.50 2.69 12.11
C ILE A 42 -13.26 2.70 13.03
N ARG A 43 -13.06 1.65 13.83
CA ARG A 43 -11.99 1.60 14.85
C ARG A 43 -10.57 1.71 14.26
N ALA A 44 -9.79 2.66 14.73
CA ALA A 44 -8.37 2.76 14.36
C ALA A 44 -7.49 1.70 15.09
N TYR A 45 -7.96 1.24 16.25
CA TYR A 45 -7.20 0.37 17.16
C TYR A 45 -7.99 -0.91 17.52
N CYS A 46 -7.30 -1.91 18.05
CA CYS A 46 -7.94 -3.11 18.60
C CYS A 46 -8.62 -2.77 19.93
N SER A 47 -9.78 -3.40 20.24
CA SER A 47 -10.53 -3.13 21.49
C SER A 47 -9.73 -3.42 22.76
N ARG A 48 -8.75 -4.33 22.70
CA ARG A 48 -7.84 -4.67 23.81
C ARG A 48 -6.50 -3.93 23.75
N GLN A 49 -6.30 -3.05 22.78
CA GLN A 49 -5.08 -2.27 22.68
C GLN A 49 -5.06 -1.25 23.81
N TYR A 50 -4.24 -1.51 24.83
CA TYR A 50 -4.05 -0.62 25.97
C TYR A 50 -3.55 0.74 25.44
N LYS A 51 -4.29 1.80 25.76
CA LYS A 51 -3.90 3.16 25.38
C LYS A 51 -2.60 3.50 26.10
N ARG A 52 -1.49 3.49 25.38
CA ARG A 52 -0.33 4.34 25.69
C ARG A 52 -0.36 5.45 24.66
N PHE A 53 -1.03 6.54 25.02
CA PHE A 53 -0.57 7.93 25.06
C PHE A 53 -1.74 8.78 25.51
#